data_AF-A0A932JAW6-F1
#
_entry.id   AF-A0A932JAW6-F1
#
_cell.length_a   1.000
_cell.length_b   1.000
_cell.length_c   1.000
_cell.angle_alpha   90.00
_cell.angle_beta   90.00
_cell.angle_gamma   90.00
#
_symmetry.space_group_name_H-M   'P 1'
#
loop_
_entity.id
_entity.type
_entity.pdbx_description
1 polymer ?
#
loop_
_entity_poly.entity_id
_entity_poly.type
_entity_poly.pdbx_seq_one_letter_code
_entity_poly.pdbx_strand_id
1 'polypeptide(L)' 'MVKAKKFDAQFDQGKDVSGYLDLRSIKIHHPVQRINVDIPKDLLQKVDEEAARIGVPRTSLLKLWIAERLEHLAV' A
#
# COMPACT_ATOMS: atom_id res chain seq x y z
N MET A 1 -19.50 -24.02 14.62
CA MET A 1 -19.37 -24.00 13.16
C MET A 1 -20.62 -23.39 12.55
N VAL A 2 -20.53 -22.19 11.99
CA VAL A 2 -21.60 -21.71 11.10
C VAL A 2 -21.50 -22.56 9.84
N LYS A 3 -22.58 -23.28 9.50
CA LYS A 3 -22.63 -24.03 8.23
C LYS A 3 -22.51 -23.02 7.09
N ALA A 4 -21.60 -23.21 6.15
CA ALA A 4 -21.39 -22.34 4.99
C ALA A 4 -22.71 -21.89 4.34
N LYS A 5 -23.68 -22.81 4.24
CA LYS A 5 -25.05 -22.55 3.77
C LYS A 5 -25.79 -21.35 4.41
N LYS A 6 -25.56 -21.07 5.70
CA LYS A 6 -26.21 -19.95 6.40
C LYS A 6 -25.51 -18.62 6.09
N PHE A 7 -24.20 -18.65 5.89
CA PHE A 7 -23.42 -17.49 5.44
C PHE A 7 -23.83 -17.12 4.02
N ASP A 8 -23.84 -18.09 3.10
CA ASP A 8 -24.21 -17.89 1.69
C ASP A 8 -25.63 -17.30 1.57
N ALA A 9 -26.61 -17.88 2.27
CA ALA A 9 -27.98 -17.38 2.25
C ALA A 9 -28.15 -15.96 2.84
N GLN A 10 -27.30 -15.56 3.79
CA GLN A 10 -27.33 -14.19 4.34
C GLN A 10 -26.64 -13.19 3.40
N PHE A 11 -25.55 -13.61 2.76
CA PHE A 11 -24.84 -12.82 1.75
C PHE A 11 -25.72 -12.55 0.53
N ASP A 12 -26.38 -13.58 -0.02
CA ASP A 12 -27.26 -13.46 -1.20
C ASP A 12 -28.50 -12.59 -0.92
N GLN A 13 -28.91 -12.47 0.34
CA GLN A 13 -30.02 -11.60 0.77
C GLN A 13 -29.57 -10.14 1.01
N GLY A 14 -28.31 -9.80 0.73
CA GLY A 14 -27.75 -8.46 0.98
C GLY A 14 -27.63 -8.11 2.46
N LYS A 15 -27.65 -9.10 3.36
CA LYS A 15 -27.49 -8.87 4.81
C LYS A 15 -26.01 -8.71 5.15
N ASP A 16 -25.74 -7.91 6.18
CA ASP A 16 -24.37 -7.75 6.68
C ASP A 16 -23.85 -9.07 7.26
N VAL A 17 -22.78 -9.59 6.65
CA VAL A 17 -22.08 -10.81 7.06
C VAL A 17 -20.69 -10.51 7.65
N SER A 18 -20.35 -9.25 7.86
CA SER A 18 -19.01 -8.82 8.33
C SER A 18 -18.64 -9.42 9.67
N GLY A 19 -19.62 -9.71 10.54
CA GLY A 19 -19.41 -10.39 11.83
C GLY A 19 -18.97 -11.86 11.73
N TYR A 20 -19.05 -12.47 10.54
CA TYR A 20 -18.53 -13.82 10.28
C TYR A 20 -17.14 -13.81 9.65
N LEU A 21 -16.67 -12.64 9.20
CA LEU A 21 -15.34 -12.48 8.62
C LEU A 21 -14.34 -12.22 9.74
N ASP A 22 -13.32 -13.05 9.84
CA ASP A 22 -12.17 -12.76 10.71
C ASP A 22 -11.25 -11.75 10.01
N LEU A 23 -11.61 -10.47 10.13
CA LEU A 23 -10.84 -9.38 9.51
C LEU A 23 -9.42 -9.25 10.09
N ARG A 24 -9.16 -9.83 11.27
CA ARG A 24 -7.85 -9.78 11.94
C ARG A 24 -6.82 -10.69 11.28
N SER A 25 -7.27 -11.70 10.52
CA SER A 25 -6.40 -12.61 9.77
C SER A 25 -6.21 -12.21 8.29
N ILE A 26 -6.79 -11.07 7.86
CA ILE A 26 -6.57 -10.54 6.52
C ILE A 26 -5.12 -10.06 6.39
N LYS A 27 -4.28 -10.88 5.77
CA LYS A 27 -3.00 -10.44 5.22
C LYS A 27 -3.24 -9.81 3.87
N ILE A 28 -3.23 -8.47 3.83
CA ILE A 28 -3.16 -7.74 2.56
C ILE A 28 -1.72 -7.90 2.05
N HIS A 29 -1.52 -8.84 1.14
CA HIS A 29 -0.27 -8.96 0.41
C HIS A 29 -0.25 -7.86 -0.65
N HIS A 30 0.43 -6.74 -0.37
CA HIS A 30 0.79 -5.80 -1.42
C HIS A 30 1.97 -6.41 -2.19
N PRO A 31 1.78 -6.88 -3.44
CA PRO A 31 2.88 -7.41 -4.21
C PRO A 31 3.93 -6.30 -4.41
N VAL A 32 5.15 -6.53 -3.91
CA VAL A 32 6.27 -5.60 -4.06
C VAL A 32 7.11 -6.02 -5.25
N GLN A 33 7.13 -5.20 -6.30
CA GLN A 33 8.05 -5.37 -7.42
C GLN A 33 9.36 -4.62 -7.14
N ARG A 34 10.51 -5.32 -7.24
CA ARG A 34 11.83 -4.66 -7.23
C ARG A 34 12.16 -4.15 -8.62
N ILE A 35 12.63 -2.91 -8.70
CA ILE A 35 13.07 -2.26 -9.94
C ILE A 35 14.49 -1.71 -9.75
N ASN A 36 15.27 -1.72 -10.83
CA ASN A 36 16.56 -1.04 -10.90
C ASN A 36 16.39 0.21 -11.76
N VAL A 37 16.87 1.36 -11.28
CA VAL A 37 16.77 2.64 -11.97
C VAL A 37 18.08 3.37 -11.80
N ASP A 38 18.62 3.88 -12.90
CA ASP A 38 19.80 4.74 -12.89
C ASP A 38 19.36 6.19 -12.62
N ILE A 39 20.01 6.83 -11.66
CA ILE A 39 19.73 8.22 -11.25
C ILE A 39 21.04 9.01 -11.35
N PRO A 40 21.04 10.22 -11.94
CA PRO A 40 22.22 11.09 -11.94
C PRO A 40 22.72 11.31 -10.51
N LYS A 41 24.04 11.22 -10.32
CA LYS A 41 24.68 11.32 -9.00
C LYS A 41 24.29 12.61 -8.26
N ASP A 42 24.26 13.73 -8.96
CA ASP A 42 23.93 15.04 -8.37
C ASP A 42 22.48 15.12 -7.90
N LEU A 43 21.57 14.40 -8.57
CA LEU A 43 20.18 14.31 -8.14
C LEU A 43 20.05 13.41 -6.92
N LEU A 44 20.72 12.25 -6.91
CA LEU A 44 20.71 11.34 -5.77
C LEU A 44 21.29 11.99 -4.51
N GLN A 45 22.33 12.81 -4.64
CA GLN A 45 22.89 13.55 -3.51
C GLN A 45 21.86 14.49 -2.88
N LYS A 46 21.10 15.23 -3.69
CA LYS A 46 20.03 16.11 -3.18
C LYS A 46 18.94 15.32 -2.44
N VAL A 47 18.59 14.14 -2.94
CA VAL A 47 17.64 13.22 -2.28
C VAL A 47 18.19 12.77 -0.93
N ASP A 48 19.46 12.41 -0.87
CA ASP A 48 20.12 11.94 0.35
C ASP A 48 20.22 13.05 1.41
N GLU A 49 20.58 14.27 1.00
CA GLU A 49 20.61 15.45 1.89
C GLU A 49 19.24 15.73 2.50
N GLU A 50 18.19 15.67 1.69
CA GLU A 50 16.82 15.92 2.13
C GLU A 50 16.30 14.79 3.03
N ALA A 51 16.60 13.54 2.67
CA ALA A 51 16.25 12.37 3.48
C ALA A 51 16.92 12.44 4.87
N ALA A 52 18.18 12.86 4.93
CA ALA A 52 18.89 13.10 6.18
C ALA A 52 18.27 14.25 6.98
N ARG A 53 17.92 15.36 6.32
CA ARG A 53 17.30 16.55 6.94
C ARG A 53 16.00 16.20 7.67
N ILE A 54 15.18 15.34 7.10
CA ILE A 54 13.89 14.93 7.67
C ILE A 54 13.97 13.61 8.47
N GLY A 55 15.14 12.97 8.51
CA GLY A 55 15.40 11.77 9.31
C GLY A 55 14.76 10.49 8.78
N VAL A 56 14.62 10.34 7.46
CA VAL A 56 14.02 9.14 6.84
C VAL A 56 14.99 8.43 5.88
N PRO A 57 14.79 7.13 5.59
CA PRO A 57 15.56 6.45 4.56
C PRO A 57 15.28 7.04 3.16
N ARG A 58 16.31 7.12 2.31
CA ARG A 58 16.19 7.59 0.91
C ARG A 58 15.04 6.93 0.16
N THR A 59 14.85 5.62 0.35
CA THR A 59 13.85 4.83 -0.37
C THR A 59 12.44 5.17 0.07
N SER A 60 12.26 5.59 1.33
CA SER A 60 10.97 6.09 1.82
C SER A 60 10.65 7.45 1.23
N LEU A 61 11.64 8.35 1.18
CA LEU A 61 11.46 9.67 0.56
C LEU A 61 11.14 9.57 -0.94
N LEU A 62 11.88 8.74 -1.68
CA LEU A 62 11.63 8.51 -3.10
C LEU A 62 10.22 7.95 -3.35
N LYS A 63 9.75 7.01 -2.52
CA LYS A 63 8.38 6.48 -2.64
C LYS A 63 7.33 7.56 -2.43
N LEU A 64 7.53 8.42 -1.43
CA LEU A 64 6.61 9.51 -1.12
C LEU A 64 6.50 10.49 -2.31
N TRP A 65 7.64 10.99 -2.81
CA TRP A 65 7.63 11.93 -3.93
C TRP A 65 7.04 11.35 -5.21
N ILE A 66 7.28 10.06 -5.49
CA ILE A 66 6.64 9.37 -6.63
C ILE A 66 5.13 9.33 -6.43
N ALA A 67 4.66 8.96 -5.23
CA ALA A 67 3.23 8.90 -4.93
C ALA A 67 2.57 10.28 -5.06
N GLU A 68 3.13 11.32 -4.44
CA GLU A 68 2.65 12.70 -4.53
C GLU A 68 2.56 13.14 -6.00
N ARG A 69 3.62 12.89 -6.78
CA ARG A 69 3.64 13.28 -8.20
C ARG A 69 2.57 12.55 -9.01
N LEU A 70 2.33 11.27 -8.74
CA LEU A 70 1.29 10.49 -9.43
C LEU A 70 -0.12 10.92 -9.02
N GLU A 71 -0.35 11.21 -7.74
CA GLU A 71 -1.62 11.75 -7.25
C GLU A 71 -1.96 13.09 -7.93
N HIS A 72 -0.97 13.98 -8.10
CA HIS A 72 -1.15 15.24 -8.83
C HIS A 72 -1.46 15.05 -10.33
N LEU A 73 -1.11 13.91 -10.93
CA LEU A 73 -1.37 13.63 -12.35
C LEU A 73 -2.71 12.92 -12.58
N ALA A 74 -3.27 12.27 -11.55
CA ALA A 74 -4.49 11.49 -11.63
C ALA A 74 -5.79 12.33 -11.58
N VAL A 75 -5.74 13.58 -12.09
CA VAL A 75 -6.90 14.49 -12.18
C VAL A 75 -8.00 13.91 -13.06
#